data_AF-A0AAJ0CIB7-F1
#
_entry.id   AF-A0AAJ0CIB7-F1
#
_cell.length_a   1.000
_cell.length_b   1.000
_cell.length_c   1.000
_cell.angle_alpha   90.00
_cell.angle_beta   90.00
_cell.angle_gamma   90.00
#
_symmetry.space_group_name_H-M   'P 1'
#
loop_
_entity.id
_entity.type
_entity.pdbx_description
1 polymer ?
#
loop_
_entity_poly.entity_id
_entity_poly.type
_entity_poly.pdbx_seq_one_letter_code
_entity_poly.pdbx_strand_id
1 'polypeptide(L)' 'MQRIEKLGGMRGLDMNSAEDAIVKNTREIVPGLIVGGMELSEVDGANRMGPTFGAMALSGLKAAEEALKVFDVRAKQNAL' A
#
# COMPACT_ATOMS: atom_id res chain seq x y z
N MET A 1 3.50 18.29 8.27
CA MET A 1 3.25 16.84 8.22
C MET A 1 2.30 16.58 7.07
N GLN A 2 2.73 15.83 6.04
CA GLN A 2 1.78 15.29 5.06
C GLN A 2 0.88 14.30 5.81
N ARG A 3 -0.43 14.52 5.76
CA ARG A 3 -1.44 13.68 6.42
C ARG A 3 -2.46 13.28 5.37
N ILE A 4 -2.95 12.04 5.46
CA ILE A 4 -4.13 11.62 4.71
C ILE A 4 -5.35 12.25 5.38
N GLU A 5 -6.04 13.14 4.66
CA GLU A 5 -7.19 13.87 5.19
C GLU A 5 -8.43 12.98 5.33
N LYS A 6 -8.59 12.02 4.40
CA LYS A 6 -9.73 11.10 4.37
C LYS A 6 -9.33 9.78 3.71
N LEU A 7 -9.80 8.68 4.29
CA LEU A 7 -9.67 7.33 3.72
C LEU A 7 -10.67 7.11 2.58
N GLY A 8 -10.27 6.34 1.57
CA GLY A 8 -11.13 5.98 0.44
C GLY A 8 -12.22 4.97 0.79
N GLY A 9 -11.95 4.08 1.76
CA GLY A 9 -12.82 3.01 2.22
C GLY A 9 -12.90 1.84 1.24
N MET A 10 -12.67 0.61 1.73
CA MET A 10 -12.71 -0.58 0.87
C MET A 10 -14.06 -0.69 0.12
N ARG A 11 -13.99 -0.84 -1.21
CA ARG A 11 -15.16 -0.94 -2.09
C ARG A 11 -15.64 -2.39 -2.21
N GLY A 12 -16.72 -2.59 -2.97
CA GLY A 12 -17.28 -3.90 -3.27
C GLY A 12 -16.29 -4.87 -3.91
N LEU A 13 -16.68 -6.13 -4.05
CA LEU A 13 -15.83 -7.17 -4.61
C LEU A 13 -15.80 -7.09 -6.14
N ASP A 14 -14.62 -6.83 -6.68
CA ASP A 14 -14.28 -6.97 -8.11
C ASP A 14 -12.82 -7.39 -8.20
N MET A 15 -12.60 -8.67 -8.50
CA MET A 15 -11.27 -9.29 -8.41
C MET A 15 -10.28 -8.69 -9.40
N ASN A 16 -10.73 -8.44 -10.63
CA ASN A 16 -9.84 -7.99 -11.72
C ASN A 16 -9.30 -6.58 -11.45
N SER A 17 -10.15 -5.68 -10.96
CA SER A 17 -9.71 -4.33 -10.60
C SER A 17 -8.97 -4.29 -9.26
N ALA A 18 -9.38 -5.09 -8.28
CA ALA A 18 -8.78 -5.12 -6.95
C ALA A 18 -7.33 -5.59 -6.96
N GLU A 19 -7.04 -6.74 -7.59
CA GLU A 19 -5.70 -7.34 -7.50
C GLU A 19 -4.63 -6.42 -8.12
N ASP A 20 -4.93 -5.86 -9.29
CA ASP A 20 -4.06 -4.90 -9.99
C ASP A 20 -3.86 -3.61 -9.19
N ALA A 21 -4.94 -3.06 -8.63
CA ALA A 21 -4.88 -1.82 -7.85
C ALA A 21 -3.98 -1.97 -6.62
N ILE A 22 -4.11 -3.08 -5.89
CA ILE A 22 -3.36 -3.30 -4.66
C ILE A 22 -1.86 -3.44 -4.93
N VAL A 23 -1.48 -4.21 -5.95
CA VAL A 23 -0.06 -4.39 -6.29
C VAL A 23 0.55 -3.07 -6.78
N LYS A 24 -0.09 -2.39 -7.73
CA LYS A 24 0.45 -1.16 -8.36
C LYS A 24 0.58 0.00 -7.38
N ASN A 25 -0.34 0.11 -6.42
CA ASN A 25 -0.41 1.25 -5.52
C ASN A 25 0.30 1.04 -4.19
N THR A 26 0.85 -0.15 -3.91
CA THR A 26 1.63 -0.39 -2.68
C THR A 26 2.84 0.54 -2.64
N ARG A 27 2.90 1.40 -1.61
CA ARG A 27 3.83 2.53 -1.55
C ARG A 27 3.99 3.10 -0.14
N GLU A 28 4.98 3.98 -0.01
CA GLU A 28 5.07 4.93 1.11
C GLU A 28 3.97 6.00 0.97
N ILE A 29 2.93 5.92 1.81
CA ILE A 29 1.77 6.82 1.75
C ILE A 29 2.03 8.14 2.48
N VAL A 30 2.91 8.12 3.47
CA VAL A 30 3.42 9.25 4.25
C VAL A 30 4.88 8.93 4.60
N PRO A 31 5.81 9.90 4.69
CA PRO A 31 7.20 9.63 5.04
C PRO A 31 7.36 8.70 6.26
N GLY A 32 7.98 7.54 6.05
CA GLY A 32 8.19 6.49 7.04
C GLY A 32 7.07 5.45 7.17
N LEU A 33 5.94 5.60 6.46
CA LEU A 33 4.80 4.68 6.52
C LEU A 33 4.48 4.11 5.14
N ILE A 34 4.85 2.85 4.94
CA ILE A 34 4.49 2.05 3.76
C ILE A 34 3.21 1.28 4.07
N VAL A 35 2.26 1.32 3.15
CA VAL A 35 1.04 0.51 3.22
C VAL A 35 0.92 -0.34 1.96
N GLY A 36 0.59 -1.61 2.19
CA GLY A 36 0.35 -2.62 1.17
C GLY A 36 -0.73 -3.58 1.63
N GLY A 37 -0.95 -4.65 0.88
CA GLY A 37 -1.98 -5.63 1.12
C GLY A 37 -3.38 -5.02 1.14
N MET A 38 -4.31 -5.69 1.80
CA MET A 38 -5.71 -5.23 1.85
C MET A 38 -5.92 -3.94 2.66
N GLU A 39 -4.99 -3.58 3.56
CA GLU A 39 -5.06 -2.30 4.27
C GLU A 39 -5.01 -1.11 3.29
N LEU A 40 -4.27 -1.25 2.19
CA LEU A 40 -4.20 -0.23 1.13
C LEU A 40 -5.56 0.05 0.49
N SER A 41 -6.47 -0.94 0.46
CA SER A 41 -7.82 -0.75 -0.08
C SER A 41 -8.64 0.26 0.74
N GLU A 42 -8.41 0.33 2.05
CA GLU A 42 -9.06 1.31 2.92
C GLU A 42 -8.49 2.71 2.68
N VAL A 43 -7.18 2.79 2.43
CA VAL A 43 -6.49 4.04 2.13
C VAL A 43 -6.97 4.62 0.79
N ASP A 44 -6.86 3.83 -0.28
CA ASP A 44 -7.08 4.31 -1.65
C ASP A 44 -8.53 4.16 -2.13
N GLY A 45 -9.36 3.40 -1.41
CA GLY A 45 -10.73 3.10 -1.81
C GLY A 45 -10.82 2.10 -2.96
N ALA A 46 -9.97 1.07 -2.94
CA ALA A 46 -9.96 0.02 -3.96
C ALA A 46 -11.03 -1.06 -3.68
N ASN A 47 -11.39 -1.79 -4.73
CA ASN A 47 -12.20 -3.01 -4.59
C ASN A 47 -11.47 -4.09 -3.79
N ARG A 48 -12.23 -5.03 -3.24
CA ARG A 48 -11.68 -6.25 -2.60
C ARG A 48 -11.65 -7.41 -3.59
N MET A 49 -10.69 -8.32 -3.44
CA MET A 49 -10.56 -9.50 -4.31
C MET A 49 -11.19 -10.79 -3.75
N GLY A 50 -11.57 -10.83 -2.48
CA GLY A 50 -12.17 -12.04 -1.89
C GLY A 50 -11.14 -13.19 -1.74
N PRO A 51 -11.47 -14.45 -2.08
CA PRO A 51 -10.65 -15.61 -1.76
C PRO A 51 -9.54 -15.89 -2.80
N THR A 52 -8.77 -14.87 -3.15
CA THR A 52 -7.56 -14.95 -4.00
C THR A 52 -6.44 -14.16 -3.35
N PHE A 53 -5.20 -14.61 -3.51
CA PHE A 53 -4.05 -14.13 -2.72
C PHE A 53 -2.87 -13.66 -3.58
N GLY A 54 -3.00 -13.66 -4.92
CA GLY A 54 -1.92 -13.27 -5.83
C GLY A 54 -1.44 -11.85 -5.55
N ALA A 55 -2.39 -10.91 -5.44
CA ALA A 55 -2.10 -9.53 -5.09
C ALA A 55 -1.44 -9.36 -3.72
N MET A 56 -1.76 -10.20 -2.73
CA MET A 56 -1.14 -10.10 -1.40
C MET A 56 0.35 -10.46 -1.46
N ALA A 57 0.70 -11.52 -2.18
CA ALA A 57 2.09 -11.92 -2.37
C ALA A 57 2.89 -10.85 -3.13
N LEU A 58 2.36 -10.38 -4.26
CA LEU A 58 3.03 -9.36 -5.08
C LEU A 58 3.08 -7.99 -4.41
N SER A 59 2.03 -7.61 -3.66
CA SER A 59 2.03 -6.39 -2.86
C SER A 59 3.07 -6.45 -1.74
N GLY A 60 3.24 -7.60 -1.06
CA GLY A 60 4.30 -7.77 -0.06
C GLY A 60 5.70 -7.59 -0.64
N LEU A 61 5.96 -8.17 -1.83
CA LEU A 61 7.21 -7.95 -2.57
C LEU A 61 7.40 -6.47 -2.90
N LYS A 62 6.37 -5.81 -3.43
CA LYS A 62 6.41 -4.39 -3.76
C LYS A 62 6.66 -3.51 -2.53
N ALA A 63 6.07 -3.83 -1.38
CA ALA A 63 6.29 -3.13 -0.13
C ALA A 63 7.75 -3.24 0.33
N ALA A 64 8.37 -4.43 0.20
CA ALA A 64 9.78 -4.62 0.52
C ALA A 64 10.70 -3.81 -0.41
N GLU A 65 10.39 -3.74 -1.70
CA GLU A 65 11.11 -2.88 -2.66
C GLU A 65 11.00 -1.40 -2.29
N GLU A 66 9.80 -0.92 -1.95
CA GLU A 66 9.62 0.47 -1.52
C GLU A 66 10.35 0.74 -0.19
N ALA A 67 10.40 -0.23 0.73
CA ALA A 67 11.16 -0.11 1.97
C ALA A 67 12.65 0.07 1.69
N LEU A 68 13.25 -0.79 0.85
CA LEU A 68 14.66 -0.66 0.45
C LEU A 68 14.94 0.69 -0.21
N LYS A 69 14.04 1.15 -1.08
CA LYS A 69 14.15 2.42 -1.80
C LYS A 69 14.15 3.64 -0.88
N VAL A 70 13.35 3.63 0.19
CA VAL A 70 13.22 4.80 1.09
C VAL A 70 14.12 4.72 2.33
N PHE A 71 14.65 3.53 2.66
CA PHE A 71 15.33 3.25 3.92
C PHE A 71 16.41 4.28 4.28
N ASP A 72 17.39 4.51 3.40
CA ASP A 72 18.52 5.41 3.71
C ASP A 72 18.08 6.85 3.99
N VAL A 73 17.06 7.32 3.26
CA VAL A 73 16.52 8.67 3.44
C VAL A 73 15.81 8.77 4.79
N ARG A 74 14.96 7.79 5.12
CA ARG A 74 14.21 7.78 6.39
C ARG A 74 15.11 7.54 7.60
N ALA A 75 16.12 6.68 7.46
CA ALA A 75 17.12 6.44 8.49
C ALA A 75 17.89 7.71 8.85
N LYS A 76 18.32 8.50 7.86
CA LYS A 76 18.98 9.81 8.09
C LYS A 76 18.04 10.82 8.76
N GLN A 77 16.77 10.86 8.36
CA GLN A 77 15.77 11.74 8.96
C GLN A 77 15.45 11.39 10.42
N ASN A 78 15.55 10.11 10.78
CA ASN A 78 15.30 9.62 12.15
C ASN A 78 16.53 9.68 13.07
N ALA A 79 17.73 9.92 12.52
CA ALA A 79 18.98 10.03 13.26
C ALA A 79 19.31 11.47 13.72
N LEU A 80 18.50 12.45 13.30
CA LEU A 80 18.55 13.85 13.70
C LEU A 80 17.50 14.13 14.77
#